data_AF-Q0E9S1-F1
#
_entry.id   AF-Q0E9S1-F1
#
_cell.length_a   1.000
_cell.length_b   1.000
_cell.length_c   1.000
_cell.angle_alpha   90.00
_cell.angle_beta   90.00
_cell.angle_gamma   90.00
#
_symmetry.space_group_name_H-M   'P 1'
#
loop_
_entity.id
_entity.type
_entity.pdbx_description
1 polymer ?
#
loop_
_entity_poly.entity_id
_entity_poly.type
_entity_poly.pdbx_seq_one_letter_code
_entity_poly.pdbx_strand_id
1 'polypeptide(L)'
;LDSKLIVVSGHTKCGAVTATVQTVLAGGDTASVGGSIGKVLDDIVDAAKQAIEELPDGTLEEQVKLATKINVFNSVKRIIEFSDSIKEAVIAGRVQVHGSVYDINTGKVEFMGEHPELEKIVGQDLPVYQFRNAEYKSLASSGAAKGRSAITRAGLQRLAVGNERFVKGETMVKDSKPSDPYAIVVGMACQRVPIEKVFDSAPGELIVQRVSGGIAGKEGSTLFSSIEYSISRWNPKVLVVLADSDSKIVRAAIDQVSGDVIPSPPQRGVLDRVMVSAMRAKMQVDNSEKKITSAGRKLKIQQLATELNAFYTIEQLMKSDIVRKAVLEDGLELHAAVLDEQTGAVEMLGEHPALAGLIGTELKSE
;
A
#
# COMPACT_ATOMS: atom_id res chain seq x y z
N LEU A 1 -14.27 2.30 11.90
CA LEU A 1 -14.84 1.38 10.90
C LEU A 1 -15.57 0.22 11.56
N ASP A 2 -15.07 -0.33 12.67
CA ASP A 2 -15.74 -1.45 13.39
C ASP A 2 -15.94 -2.69 12.50
N SER A 3 -14.93 -2.96 11.66
CA SER A 3 -14.89 -4.09 10.74
C SER A 3 -14.96 -5.42 11.49
N LYS A 4 -15.92 -6.27 11.12
CA LYS A 4 -16.14 -7.61 11.74
C LYS A 4 -15.33 -8.73 11.10
N LEU A 5 -14.62 -8.43 10.02
CA LEU A 5 -13.76 -9.37 9.29
C LEU A 5 -12.48 -8.66 8.84
N ILE A 6 -11.36 -9.35 9.03
CA ILE A 6 -10.07 -9.07 8.42
C ILE A 6 -9.75 -10.26 7.50
N VAL A 7 -9.31 -9.99 6.27
CA VAL A 7 -8.85 -11.03 5.33
C VAL A 7 -7.41 -10.73 4.95
N VAL A 8 -6.52 -11.70 5.16
CA VAL A 8 -5.13 -11.69 4.72
C VAL A 8 -5.06 -12.49 3.42
N SER A 9 -4.86 -11.81 2.28
CA SER A 9 -4.73 -12.48 0.99
C SER A 9 -3.29 -12.54 0.53
N GLY A 10 -2.79 -13.75 0.32
CA GLY A 10 -1.63 -14.01 -0.53
C GLY A 10 -2.04 -14.08 -1.99
N HIS A 11 -1.07 -14.32 -2.88
CA HIS A 11 -1.35 -14.63 -4.29
C HIS A 11 -0.34 -15.61 -4.88
N THR A 12 -0.76 -16.38 -5.89
CA THR A 12 0.14 -17.30 -6.60
C THR A 12 1.22 -16.52 -7.34
N LYS A 13 2.41 -17.16 -7.49
CA LYS A 13 3.58 -16.58 -8.19
C LYS A 13 4.03 -15.22 -7.60
N CYS A 14 3.86 -15.02 -6.29
CA CYS A 14 4.32 -13.82 -5.60
C CYS A 14 5.84 -13.68 -5.69
N GLY A 15 6.33 -12.63 -6.35
CA GLY A 15 7.75 -12.47 -6.66
C GLY A 15 8.67 -12.46 -5.44
N ALA A 16 8.20 -11.94 -4.30
CA ALA A 16 8.93 -12.00 -3.04
C ALA A 16 9.03 -13.44 -2.50
N VAL A 17 7.92 -14.18 -2.44
CA VAL A 17 7.91 -15.59 -1.99
C VAL A 17 8.75 -16.48 -2.91
N THR A 18 8.66 -16.28 -4.24
CA THR A 18 9.51 -16.97 -5.21
C THR A 18 10.99 -16.71 -4.96
N ALA A 19 11.36 -15.45 -4.71
CA ALA A 19 12.75 -15.09 -4.40
C ALA A 19 13.21 -15.74 -3.08
N THR A 20 12.42 -15.67 -2.00
CA THR A 20 12.77 -16.29 -0.71
C THR A 20 12.97 -17.81 -0.84
N VAL A 21 12.06 -18.52 -1.51
CA VAL A 21 12.19 -19.97 -1.72
C VAL A 21 13.43 -20.29 -2.55
N GLN A 22 13.72 -19.53 -3.61
CA GLN A 22 14.94 -19.69 -4.41
C GLN A 22 16.22 -19.45 -3.60
N THR A 23 16.24 -18.44 -2.73
CA THR A 23 17.37 -18.15 -1.83
C THR A 23 17.61 -19.30 -0.84
N VAL A 24 16.55 -19.81 -0.19
CA VAL A 24 16.66 -20.93 0.77
C VAL A 24 17.10 -22.22 0.08
N LEU A 25 16.54 -22.56 -1.09
CA LEU A 25 16.96 -23.73 -1.88
C LEU A 25 18.43 -23.66 -2.32
N ALA A 26 18.95 -22.47 -2.58
CA ALA A 26 20.36 -22.26 -2.92
C ALA A 26 21.32 -22.34 -1.71
N GLY A 27 20.81 -22.62 -0.51
CA GLY A 27 21.59 -22.58 0.74
C GLY A 27 21.99 -21.16 1.16
N GLY A 28 21.33 -20.13 0.60
CA GLY A 28 21.59 -18.73 0.91
C GLY A 28 20.79 -18.24 2.11
N ASP A 29 21.36 -17.29 2.85
CA ASP A 29 20.68 -16.53 3.89
C ASP A 29 20.07 -15.25 3.28
N THR A 30 18.85 -14.87 3.66
CA THR A 30 18.27 -13.58 3.23
C THR A 30 18.99 -12.39 3.86
N ALA A 31 19.70 -12.58 4.98
CA ALA A 31 20.63 -11.59 5.50
C ALA A 31 21.81 -11.28 4.54
N SER A 32 22.12 -12.18 3.59
CA SER A 32 23.08 -11.90 2.51
C SER A 32 22.50 -11.02 1.39
N VAL A 33 21.17 -10.94 1.28
CA VAL A 33 20.45 -10.10 0.32
C VAL A 33 20.26 -8.69 0.93
N GLY A 34 21.39 -8.01 1.15
CA GLY A 34 21.43 -6.76 1.93
C GLY A 34 20.49 -5.64 1.46
N GLY A 35 20.07 -4.80 2.41
CA GLY A 35 19.24 -3.62 2.17
C GLY A 35 17.74 -3.85 2.43
N SER A 36 16.90 -3.14 1.69
CA SER A 36 15.43 -3.22 1.80
C SER A 36 14.86 -4.56 1.31
N ILE A 37 15.56 -5.22 0.37
CA ILE A 37 15.14 -6.49 -0.20
C ILE A 37 15.21 -7.59 0.86
N GLY A 38 16.34 -7.75 1.56
CA GLY A 38 16.51 -8.70 2.65
C GLY A 38 15.37 -8.64 3.66
N LYS A 39 15.05 -7.45 4.18
CA LYS A 39 13.94 -7.23 5.13
C LYS A 39 12.59 -7.78 4.65
N VAL A 40 12.28 -7.66 3.35
CA VAL A 40 11.03 -8.17 2.75
C VAL A 40 11.08 -9.69 2.58
N LEU A 41 12.26 -10.29 2.37
CA LEU A 41 12.42 -11.73 2.28
C LEU A 41 12.50 -12.38 3.69
N ASP A 42 13.10 -11.71 4.68
CA ASP A 42 13.23 -12.13 6.08
C ASP A 42 11.86 -12.43 6.71
N ASP A 43 10.88 -11.52 6.52
CA ASP A 43 9.50 -11.70 6.96
C ASP A 43 8.85 -13.01 6.41
N ILE A 44 9.36 -13.53 5.28
CA ILE A 44 8.83 -14.70 4.54
C ILE A 44 9.65 -15.98 4.80
N VAL A 45 10.89 -15.88 5.31
CA VAL A 45 11.86 -16.99 5.37
C VAL A 45 11.33 -18.24 6.05
N ASP A 46 10.64 -18.10 7.17
CA ASP A 46 10.15 -19.26 7.93
C ASP A 46 9.09 -20.04 7.12
N ALA A 47 8.24 -19.33 6.38
CA ALA A 47 7.26 -19.94 5.49
C ALA A 47 7.89 -20.61 4.27
N ALA A 48 9.01 -20.09 3.76
CA ALA A 48 9.77 -20.72 2.69
C ALA A 48 10.49 -21.99 3.18
N LYS A 49 11.14 -21.95 4.35
CA LYS A 49 11.79 -23.11 4.97
C LYS A 49 10.79 -24.23 5.25
N GLN A 50 9.67 -23.92 5.91
CA GLN A 50 8.62 -24.90 6.22
C GLN A 50 8.04 -25.54 4.95
N ALA A 51 7.81 -24.76 3.88
CA ALA A 51 7.30 -25.30 2.61
C ALA A 51 8.28 -26.25 1.89
N ILE A 52 9.59 -26.05 2.06
CA ILE A 52 10.64 -26.95 1.54
C ILE A 52 10.74 -28.21 2.39
N GLU A 53 10.57 -28.10 3.71
CA GLU A 53 10.55 -29.25 4.64
C GLU A 53 9.30 -30.13 4.47
N GLU A 54 8.13 -29.54 4.21
CA GLU A 54 6.88 -30.25 3.92
C GLU A 54 6.83 -30.86 2.49
N LEU A 55 7.58 -30.29 1.53
CA LEU A 55 7.64 -30.76 0.13
C LEU A 55 9.10 -30.86 -0.37
N PRO A 56 9.94 -31.76 0.16
CA PRO A 56 11.37 -31.83 -0.17
C PRO A 56 11.62 -32.21 -1.63
N ASP A 57 10.84 -33.14 -2.17
CA ASP A 57 10.86 -33.55 -3.59
C ASP A 57 9.94 -32.69 -4.49
N GLY A 58 9.32 -31.65 -3.94
CA GLY A 58 8.36 -30.79 -4.65
C GLY A 58 9.03 -29.86 -5.66
N THR A 59 8.30 -29.49 -6.73
CA THR A 59 8.79 -28.47 -7.65
C THR A 59 8.80 -27.08 -7.01
N LEU A 60 9.61 -26.17 -7.55
CA LEU A 60 9.65 -24.77 -7.11
C LEU A 60 8.25 -24.10 -7.14
N GLU A 61 7.38 -24.43 -8.10
CA GLU A 61 6.03 -23.85 -8.16
C GLU A 61 5.12 -24.39 -7.04
N GLU A 62 5.29 -25.66 -6.65
CA GLU A 62 4.56 -26.27 -5.52
C GLU A 62 5.05 -25.75 -4.17
N GLN A 63 6.37 -25.69 -3.96
CA GLN A 63 6.98 -25.11 -2.76
C GLN A 63 6.62 -23.62 -2.60
N VAL A 64 6.66 -22.81 -3.67
CA VAL A 64 6.20 -21.40 -3.64
C VAL A 64 4.71 -21.31 -3.35
N LYS A 65 3.88 -22.19 -3.89
CA LYS A 65 2.44 -22.21 -3.63
C LYS A 65 2.13 -22.56 -2.16
N LEU A 66 2.86 -23.50 -1.56
CA LEU A 66 2.74 -23.84 -0.14
C LEU A 66 3.29 -22.73 0.75
N ALA A 67 4.48 -22.18 0.45
CA ALA A 67 5.08 -21.05 1.16
C ALA A 67 4.16 -19.82 1.16
N THR A 68 3.43 -19.55 0.06
CA THR A 68 2.39 -18.50 0.03
C THR A 68 1.27 -18.77 1.04
N LYS A 69 0.78 -20.01 1.18
CA LYS A 69 -0.28 -20.36 2.15
C LYS A 69 0.22 -20.24 3.59
N ILE A 70 1.43 -20.76 3.87
CA ILE A 70 2.06 -20.67 5.19
C ILE A 70 2.33 -19.20 5.56
N ASN A 71 2.83 -18.38 4.63
CA ASN A 71 3.08 -16.95 4.88
C ASN A 71 1.79 -16.18 5.19
N VAL A 72 0.67 -16.53 4.55
CA VAL A 72 -0.66 -15.97 4.87
C VAL A 72 -1.08 -16.32 6.29
N PHE A 73 -0.95 -17.59 6.71
CA PHE A 73 -1.30 -17.99 8.07
C PHE A 73 -0.33 -17.44 9.13
N ASN A 74 0.97 -17.39 8.85
CA ASN A 74 1.95 -16.70 9.70
C ASN A 74 1.62 -15.21 9.85
N SER A 75 1.10 -14.56 8.78
CA SER A 75 0.62 -13.18 8.84
C SER A 75 -0.67 -13.02 9.65
N VAL A 76 -1.64 -13.94 9.52
CA VAL A 76 -2.84 -14.00 10.39
C VAL A 76 -2.44 -14.15 11.86
N LYS A 77 -1.53 -15.09 12.16
CA LYS A 77 -0.97 -15.33 13.49
C LYS A 77 -0.30 -14.07 14.05
N ARG A 78 0.65 -13.47 13.32
CA ARG A 78 1.34 -12.22 13.72
C ARG A 78 0.36 -11.07 13.99
N ILE A 79 -0.70 -10.92 13.19
CA ILE A 79 -1.74 -9.89 13.39
C ILE A 79 -2.49 -10.07 14.72
N ILE A 80 -2.69 -11.31 15.18
CA ILE A 80 -3.38 -11.63 16.43
C ILE A 80 -2.40 -11.57 17.62
N GLU A 81 -1.16 -12.06 17.47
CA GLU A 81 -0.17 -12.09 18.54
C GLU A 81 0.38 -10.70 18.90
N PHE A 82 0.62 -9.83 17.92
CA PHE A 82 1.24 -8.51 18.13
C PHE A 82 0.24 -7.35 18.25
N SER A 83 -1.06 -7.63 18.39
CA SER A 83 -2.08 -6.59 18.59
C SER A 83 -3.14 -7.00 19.60
N ASP A 84 -2.96 -6.58 20.85
CA ASP A 84 -3.91 -6.83 21.95
C ASP A 84 -5.34 -6.47 21.55
N SER A 85 -5.52 -5.31 20.91
CA SER A 85 -6.83 -4.83 20.46
C SER A 85 -7.52 -5.69 19.39
N ILE A 86 -6.75 -6.50 18.63
CA ILE A 86 -7.28 -7.50 17.69
C ILE A 86 -7.47 -8.83 18.44
N LYS A 87 -6.53 -9.25 19.28
CA LYS A 87 -6.63 -10.46 20.11
C LYS A 87 -7.89 -10.45 21.00
N GLU A 88 -8.12 -9.37 21.73
CA GLU A 88 -9.36 -9.12 22.49
C GLU A 88 -10.62 -9.08 21.63
N ALA A 89 -10.50 -8.70 20.35
CA ALA A 89 -11.65 -8.64 19.44
C ALA A 89 -11.97 -10.03 18.85
N VAL A 90 -10.96 -10.86 18.59
CA VAL A 90 -11.12 -12.27 18.20
C VAL A 90 -11.69 -13.09 19.35
N ILE A 91 -11.10 -13.01 20.55
CA ILE A 91 -11.57 -13.71 21.76
C ILE A 91 -13.03 -13.36 22.08
N ALA A 92 -13.43 -12.09 21.89
CA ALA A 92 -14.79 -11.63 22.13
C ALA A 92 -15.75 -11.84 20.93
N GLY A 93 -15.35 -12.53 19.86
CA GLY A 93 -16.16 -12.75 18.65
C GLY A 93 -16.56 -11.46 17.91
N ARG A 94 -15.86 -10.34 18.15
CA ARG A 94 -16.10 -9.02 17.55
C ARG A 94 -15.45 -8.85 16.18
N VAL A 95 -14.40 -9.61 15.88
CA VAL A 95 -13.75 -9.67 14.57
C VAL A 95 -13.27 -11.09 14.27
N GLN A 96 -13.40 -11.54 13.03
CA GLN A 96 -12.76 -12.76 12.52
C GLN A 96 -11.52 -12.42 11.67
N VAL A 97 -10.54 -13.32 11.61
CA VAL A 97 -9.30 -13.10 10.83
C VAL A 97 -9.01 -14.31 9.93
N HIS A 98 -9.30 -14.16 8.64
CA HIS A 98 -9.25 -15.25 7.65
C HIS A 98 -8.04 -15.14 6.73
N GLY A 99 -7.49 -16.28 6.32
CA GLY A 99 -6.51 -16.39 5.23
C GLY A 99 -7.18 -16.66 3.88
N SER A 100 -6.59 -16.15 2.81
CA SER A 100 -6.95 -16.49 1.43
C SER A 100 -5.76 -16.44 0.48
N VAL A 101 -5.89 -17.05 -0.70
CA VAL A 101 -4.92 -16.96 -1.80
C VAL A 101 -5.63 -16.65 -3.12
N TYR A 102 -5.20 -15.59 -3.80
CA TYR A 102 -5.64 -15.23 -5.15
C TYR A 102 -4.76 -15.90 -6.21
N ASP A 103 -5.35 -16.64 -7.16
CA ASP A 103 -4.62 -17.16 -8.30
C ASP A 103 -4.55 -16.13 -9.45
N ILE A 104 -3.33 -15.69 -9.78
CA ILE A 104 -3.12 -14.59 -10.75
C ILE A 104 -3.38 -14.97 -12.21
N ASN A 105 -3.57 -16.25 -12.51
CA ASN A 105 -3.78 -16.77 -13.87
C ASN A 105 -5.27 -16.95 -14.19
N THR A 106 -6.07 -17.28 -13.18
CA THR A 106 -7.50 -17.63 -13.27
C THR A 106 -8.43 -16.60 -12.61
N GLY A 107 -7.89 -15.75 -11.75
CA GLY A 107 -8.68 -14.80 -10.95
C GLY A 107 -9.44 -15.43 -9.77
N LYS A 108 -9.33 -16.74 -9.52
CA LYS A 108 -10.03 -17.41 -8.40
C LYS A 108 -9.38 -17.03 -7.07
N VAL A 109 -10.18 -16.69 -6.07
CA VAL A 109 -9.77 -16.62 -4.66
C VAL A 109 -10.10 -17.95 -3.98
N GLU A 110 -9.10 -18.57 -3.37
CA GLU A 110 -9.26 -19.68 -2.43
C GLU A 110 -9.30 -19.10 -1.01
N PHE A 111 -10.45 -19.18 -0.33
CA PHE A 111 -10.55 -18.85 1.10
C PHE A 111 -10.16 -20.06 1.94
N MET A 112 -9.23 -19.87 2.88
CA MET A 112 -8.67 -20.95 3.70
C MET A 112 -9.26 -20.98 5.12
N GLY A 113 -10.11 -20.01 5.47
CA GLY A 113 -10.71 -19.88 6.80
C GLY A 113 -9.78 -19.17 7.80
N GLU A 114 -10.11 -19.28 9.08
CA GLU A 114 -9.28 -18.75 10.18
C GLU A 114 -8.06 -19.64 10.43
N HIS A 115 -7.12 -19.21 11.28
CA HIS A 115 -5.88 -19.97 11.52
C HIS A 115 -6.17 -21.38 12.08
N PRO A 116 -5.57 -22.47 11.54
CA PRO A 116 -5.85 -23.83 12.01
C PRO A 116 -5.59 -24.05 13.51
N GLU A 117 -4.66 -23.29 14.08
CA GLU A 117 -4.31 -23.30 15.52
C GLU A 117 -4.82 -22.05 16.29
N LEU A 118 -5.92 -21.43 15.86
CA LEU A 118 -6.39 -20.15 16.42
C LEU A 118 -6.51 -20.15 17.96
N GLU A 119 -7.06 -21.21 18.55
CA GLU A 119 -7.24 -21.37 20.00
C GLU A 119 -5.90 -21.36 20.75
N LYS A 120 -4.85 -21.97 20.17
CA LYS A 120 -3.49 -21.92 20.73
C LYS A 120 -2.88 -20.51 20.67
N ILE A 121 -3.16 -19.77 19.61
CA ILE A 121 -2.68 -18.39 19.41
C ILE A 121 -3.35 -17.41 20.37
N VAL A 122 -4.66 -17.55 20.60
CA VAL A 122 -5.35 -16.73 21.62
C VAL A 122 -4.99 -17.18 23.03
N GLY A 123 -4.73 -18.47 23.24
CA GLY A 123 -4.34 -19.07 24.53
C GLY A 123 -5.53 -19.66 25.31
N GLN A 124 -6.65 -19.91 24.65
CA GLN A 124 -7.90 -20.40 25.23
C GLN A 124 -8.85 -20.95 24.15
N ASP A 125 -9.78 -21.80 24.57
CA ASP A 125 -10.89 -22.27 23.74
C ASP A 125 -11.77 -21.10 23.28
N LEU A 126 -12.39 -21.23 22.10
CA LEU A 126 -13.29 -20.24 21.52
C LEU A 126 -14.77 -20.71 21.51
N PRO A 127 -15.75 -19.78 21.56
CA PRO A 127 -17.16 -20.15 21.55
C PRO A 127 -17.57 -20.79 20.21
N VAL A 128 -18.18 -21.98 20.30
CA VAL A 128 -18.53 -22.83 19.14
C VAL A 128 -19.42 -22.10 18.14
N TYR A 129 -18.92 -21.93 16.90
CA TYR A 129 -19.61 -21.23 15.81
C TYR A 129 -19.93 -22.17 14.64
N GLN A 130 -21.01 -21.90 13.89
CA GLN A 130 -21.45 -22.72 12.75
C GLN A 130 -21.26 -21.98 11.41
N PHE A 131 -20.47 -22.58 10.51
CA PHE A 131 -20.18 -22.03 9.18
C PHE A 131 -21.29 -22.32 8.14
N ARG A 132 -21.35 -21.49 7.10
CA ARG A 132 -22.13 -21.72 5.87
C ARG A 132 -21.19 -21.82 4.67
N ASN A 133 -21.26 -22.93 3.93
CA ASN A 133 -20.40 -23.21 2.77
C ASN A 133 -21.17 -23.04 1.44
N ALA A 134 -20.63 -22.25 0.51
CA ALA A 134 -21.09 -22.15 -0.89
C ALA A 134 -19.94 -21.66 -1.80
N GLU A 135 -19.84 -22.17 -3.03
CA GLU A 135 -18.75 -21.87 -3.98
C GLU A 135 -19.07 -20.73 -4.99
N TYR A 136 -18.03 -20.22 -5.66
CA TYR A 136 -18.10 -19.14 -6.68
C TYR A 136 -17.15 -19.41 -7.88
N LYS A 137 -17.41 -18.84 -9.08
CA LYS A 137 -16.66 -19.09 -10.36
C LYS A 137 -16.54 -17.83 -11.27
N SER A 138 -15.53 -17.77 -12.17
CA SER A 138 -15.15 -16.61 -13.03
C SER A 138 -14.40 -16.98 -14.35
N LEU A 139 -14.13 -16.03 -15.28
CA LEU A 139 -13.46 -16.17 -16.61
C LEU A 139 -12.71 -14.86 -17.07
N ALA A 140 -11.77 -14.91 -18.06
CA ALA A 140 -10.91 -13.82 -18.65
C ALA A 140 -10.41 -14.19 -20.10
N SER A 141 -9.59 -13.52 -20.97
CA SER A 141 -8.68 -12.31 -21.05
C SER A 141 -8.60 -11.78 -22.55
N SER A 142 -7.75 -10.93 -23.18
CA SER A 142 -6.42 -10.21 -23.00
C SER A 142 -6.40 -8.89 -23.89
N GLY A 143 -5.39 -8.00 -24.13
CA GLY A 143 -3.88 -7.95 -24.15
C GLY A 143 -3.31 -6.49 -24.42
N ALA A 144 -2.07 -6.25 -24.95
CA ALA A 144 -1.35 -4.93 -24.84
C ALA A 144 -0.20 -4.54 -25.88
N ALA A 145 0.52 -3.41 -25.66
CA ALA A 145 1.58 -2.78 -26.53
C ALA A 145 2.81 -2.13 -25.75
N LYS A 146 3.76 -1.40 -26.41
CA LYS A 146 5.07 -0.91 -25.82
C LYS A 146 5.68 0.43 -26.40
N GLY A 147 6.59 1.12 -25.67
CA GLY A 147 7.52 2.21 -26.11
C GLY A 147 8.18 3.01 -24.95
N ARG A 148 9.37 3.67 -25.06
CA ARG A 148 9.98 4.47 -23.94
C ARG A 148 10.98 5.62 -24.29
N SER A 149 10.59 6.87 -23.99
CA SER A 149 11.47 8.04 -23.68
C SER A 149 10.58 9.22 -23.22
N ALA A 150 9.50 9.50 -23.97
CA ALA A 150 8.41 10.40 -23.54
C ALA A 150 7.57 9.86 -22.35
N ILE A 151 8.08 8.87 -21.59
CA ILE A 151 7.22 7.93 -20.85
C ILE A 151 6.90 8.31 -19.42
N THR A 152 7.68 9.15 -18.73
CA THR A 152 7.20 9.66 -17.44
C THR A 152 5.99 10.56 -17.65
N ARG A 153 6.09 11.47 -18.63
CA ARG A 153 4.94 12.20 -19.21
C ARG A 153 3.83 11.26 -19.73
N ALA A 154 4.14 10.19 -20.47
CA ALA A 154 3.10 9.27 -20.94
C ALA A 154 2.45 8.44 -19.82
N GLY A 155 3.16 8.18 -18.72
CA GLY A 155 2.64 7.49 -17.53
C GLY A 155 1.68 8.40 -16.75
N LEU A 156 2.07 9.65 -16.52
CA LEU A 156 1.22 10.70 -15.94
C LEU A 156 0.01 10.98 -16.84
N GLN A 157 0.21 11.11 -18.15
CA GLN A 157 -0.86 11.28 -19.13
C GLN A 157 -1.78 10.06 -19.17
N ARG A 158 -1.26 8.84 -19.01
CA ARG A 158 -2.07 7.61 -18.94
C ARG A 158 -2.95 7.59 -17.69
N LEU A 159 -2.41 7.97 -16.54
CA LEU A 159 -3.18 8.13 -15.30
C LEU A 159 -4.26 9.21 -15.49
N ALA A 160 -3.91 10.40 -16.01
CA ALA A 160 -4.83 11.51 -16.20
C ALA A 160 -5.97 11.20 -17.19
N VAL A 161 -5.65 10.66 -18.38
CA VAL A 161 -6.66 10.31 -19.40
C VAL A 161 -7.45 9.05 -18.97
N GLY A 162 -6.86 8.15 -18.17
CA GLY A 162 -7.59 7.05 -17.52
C GLY A 162 -8.60 7.54 -16.50
N ASN A 163 -8.24 8.54 -15.69
CA ASN A 163 -9.15 9.19 -14.77
C ASN A 163 -10.25 10.00 -15.49
N GLU A 164 -9.92 10.69 -16.58
CA GLU A 164 -10.90 11.39 -17.40
C GLU A 164 -11.98 10.44 -17.94
N ARG A 165 -11.60 9.22 -18.36
CA ARG A 165 -12.55 8.16 -18.74
C ARG A 165 -13.38 7.69 -17.54
N PHE A 166 -12.74 7.40 -16.40
CA PHE A 166 -13.42 6.98 -15.17
C PHE A 166 -14.51 7.98 -14.72
N VAL A 167 -14.20 9.28 -14.73
CA VAL A 167 -15.13 10.37 -14.38
C VAL A 167 -16.32 10.46 -15.36
N LYS A 168 -16.11 10.13 -16.65
CA LYS A 168 -17.18 10.04 -17.65
C LYS A 168 -18.02 8.75 -17.55
N GLY A 169 -17.64 7.80 -16.70
CA GLY A 169 -18.21 6.45 -16.68
C GLY A 169 -17.76 5.57 -17.86
N GLU A 170 -16.75 6.00 -18.61
CA GLU A 170 -16.12 5.26 -19.70
C GLU A 170 -15.07 4.30 -19.11
N THR A 171 -15.14 3.01 -19.42
CA THR A 171 -14.11 2.03 -19.03
C THR A 171 -13.63 1.26 -20.25
N MET A 172 -12.32 1.33 -20.54
CA MET A 172 -11.73 0.66 -21.70
C MET A 172 -11.04 -0.66 -21.33
N VAL A 173 -10.62 -0.85 -20.09
CA VAL A 173 -9.92 -2.05 -19.66
C VAL A 173 -10.88 -3.24 -19.55
N LYS A 174 -10.78 -4.16 -20.52
CA LYS A 174 -11.24 -5.55 -20.38
C LYS A 174 -10.03 -6.45 -20.14
N ASP A 175 -10.07 -7.25 -19.08
CA ASP A 175 -9.17 -8.36 -18.71
C ASP A 175 -7.89 -8.53 -19.53
N SER A 176 -6.99 -7.53 -19.53
CA SER A 176 -5.72 -7.65 -20.25
C SER A 176 -4.74 -8.55 -19.50
N LYS A 177 -3.79 -9.16 -20.21
CA LYS A 177 -2.70 -9.89 -19.54
C LYS A 177 -1.92 -8.91 -18.64
N PRO A 178 -1.48 -9.33 -17.44
CA PRO A 178 -0.61 -8.52 -16.61
C PRO A 178 0.65 -8.08 -17.36
N SER A 179 1.03 -6.82 -17.17
CA SER A 179 2.25 -6.20 -17.67
C SER A 179 3.06 -5.64 -16.50
N ASP A 180 4.36 -5.42 -16.69
CA ASP A 180 5.22 -4.84 -15.65
C ASP A 180 4.71 -3.44 -15.24
N PRO A 181 4.71 -3.12 -13.93
CA PRO A 181 4.17 -1.87 -13.43
C PRO A 181 4.97 -0.66 -13.93
N TYR A 182 4.26 0.33 -14.49
CA TYR A 182 4.89 1.56 -14.97
C TYR A 182 4.96 2.64 -13.87
N ALA A 183 4.10 2.53 -12.86
CA ALA A 183 3.99 3.46 -11.74
C ALA A 183 3.73 2.77 -10.39
N ILE A 184 4.11 3.44 -9.31
CA ILE A 184 3.67 3.16 -7.94
C ILE A 184 2.59 4.18 -7.55
N VAL A 185 1.54 3.77 -6.85
CA VAL A 185 0.59 4.70 -6.22
C VAL A 185 0.47 4.38 -4.73
N VAL A 186 0.86 5.34 -3.90
CA VAL A 186 0.63 5.33 -2.46
C VAL A 186 -0.67 6.07 -2.18
N GLY A 187 -1.73 5.35 -1.80
CA GLY A 187 -3.07 5.91 -1.61
C GLY A 187 -3.68 5.56 -0.25
N MET A 188 -4.86 6.11 0.06
CA MET A 188 -5.45 5.91 1.38
C MET A 188 -6.31 4.63 1.47
N ALA A 189 -6.17 3.90 2.58
CA ALA A 189 -6.88 2.64 2.83
C ALA A 189 -8.42 2.78 2.92
N CYS A 190 -8.97 3.99 3.10
CA CYS A 190 -10.41 4.23 3.12
C CYS A 190 -11.02 4.78 1.82
N GLN A 191 -10.24 4.96 0.74
CA GLN A 191 -10.80 5.23 -0.59
C GLN A 191 -11.85 4.19 -0.97
N ARG A 192 -12.99 4.66 -1.48
CA ARG A 192 -14.18 3.83 -1.77
C ARG A 192 -14.15 3.14 -3.14
N VAL A 193 -13.10 3.41 -3.94
CA VAL A 193 -12.88 2.84 -5.28
C VAL A 193 -11.45 2.27 -5.34
N PRO A 194 -11.19 1.14 -6.02
CA PRO A 194 -9.83 0.69 -6.33
C PRO A 194 -9.07 1.71 -7.18
N ILE A 195 -7.80 1.95 -6.87
CA ILE A 195 -6.98 2.97 -7.53
C ILE A 195 -6.79 2.65 -9.03
N GLU A 196 -6.70 1.36 -9.34
CA GLU A 196 -6.65 0.81 -10.69
C GLU A 196 -7.89 1.18 -11.52
N LYS A 197 -9.06 1.28 -10.87
CA LYS A 197 -10.30 1.76 -11.51
C LYS A 197 -10.34 3.28 -11.62
N VAL A 198 -9.89 4.01 -10.59
CA VAL A 198 -9.78 5.48 -10.61
C VAL A 198 -8.93 5.96 -11.78
N PHE A 199 -7.94 5.16 -12.21
CA PHE A 199 -7.06 5.47 -13.35
C PHE A 199 -7.30 4.60 -14.60
N ASP A 200 -8.42 3.88 -14.74
CA ASP A 200 -8.75 2.93 -15.84
C ASP A 200 -7.50 2.17 -16.35
N SER A 201 -6.81 1.52 -15.41
CA SER A 201 -5.51 0.87 -15.57
C SER A 201 -5.63 -0.64 -15.34
N ALA A 202 -4.80 -1.44 -16.01
CA ALA A 202 -4.93 -2.89 -15.95
C ALA A 202 -4.28 -3.54 -14.71
N PRO A 203 -4.72 -4.75 -14.32
CA PRO A 203 -4.07 -5.53 -13.27
C PRO A 203 -2.55 -5.69 -13.51
N GLY A 204 -1.76 -5.33 -12.51
CA GLY A 204 -0.28 -5.37 -12.55
C GLY A 204 0.40 -4.10 -13.05
N GLU A 205 -0.31 -3.17 -13.72
CA GLU A 205 0.32 -1.97 -14.29
C GLU A 205 0.64 -0.88 -13.25
N LEU A 206 -0.01 -0.93 -12.09
CA LEU A 206 0.24 -0.08 -10.94
C LEU A 206 0.64 -0.95 -9.75
N ILE A 207 1.70 -0.58 -9.04
CA ILE A 207 1.95 -1.07 -7.69
C ILE A 207 1.15 -0.18 -6.73
N VAL A 208 0.03 -0.70 -6.24
CA VAL A 208 -0.89 0.03 -5.38
C VAL A 208 -0.63 -0.29 -3.91
N GLN A 209 -0.12 0.68 -3.16
CA GLN A 209 0.07 0.56 -1.71
C GLN A 209 -0.97 1.42 -0.98
N ARG A 210 -1.91 0.78 -0.30
CA ARG A 210 -3.02 1.47 0.40
C ARG A 210 -2.91 1.36 1.91
N VAL A 211 -2.87 2.52 2.56
CA VAL A 211 -2.58 2.63 4.01
C VAL A 211 -3.39 3.76 4.64
N SER A 212 -3.77 3.61 5.90
CA SER A 212 -4.41 4.66 6.69
C SER A 212 -3.56 5.94 6.70
N GLY A 213 -4.11 7.04 6.20
CA GLY A 213 -3.41 8.34 6.07
C GLY A 213 -2.58 8.53 4.80
N GLY A 214 -2.47 7.53 3.91
CA GLY A 214 -1.70 7.65 2.65
C GLY A 214 -0.18 7.83 2.84
N ILE A 215 0.34 7.44 4.01
CA ILE A 215 1.72 7.67 4.46
C ILE A 215 2.68 6.53 4.11
N ALA A 216 3.93 6.85 3.76
CA ALA A 216 4.97 5.84 3.45
C ALA A 216 5.43 4.99 4.65
N GLY A 217 5.04 5.35 5.88
CA GLY A 217 5.42 4.65 7.11
C GLY A 217 6.58 5.31 7.86
N LYS A 218 7.51 4.51 8.39
CA LYS A 218 8.85 4.94 8.84
C LYS A 218 9.90 4.31 7.91
N GLU A 219 11.03 4.97 7.76
CA GLU A 219 12.20 4.38 7.10
C GLU A 219 12.49 2.97 7.66
N GLY A 220 12.74 2.01 6.77
CA GLY A 220 13.00 0.61 7.14
C GLY A 220 11.82 -0.18 7.73
N SER A 221 10.60 0.37 7.79
CA SER A 221 9.38 -0.40 8.10
C SER A 221 8.82 -1.08 6.85
N THR A 222 8.02 -2.15 7.01
CA THR A 222 7.51 -2.98 5.91
C THR A 222 6.85 -2.18 4.77
N LEU A 223 6.06 -1.15 5.08
CA LEU A 223 5.45 -0.26 4.08
C LEU A 223 6.47 0.57 3.29
N PHE A 224 7.57 0.96 3.93
CA PHE A 224 8.61 1.77 3.31
C PHE A 224 9.49 0.88 2.44
N SER A 225 9.96 -0.25 2.98
CA SER A 225 10.80 -1.19 2.24
C SER A 225 10.04 -1.99 1.17
N SER A 226 8.70 -2.06 1.23
CA SER A 226 7.85 -2.46 0.09
C SER A 226 7.98 -1.51 -1.10
N ILE A 227 8.01 -0.19 -0.87
CA ILE A 227 8.22 0.82 -1.93
C ILE A 227 9.67 0.74 -2.44
N GLU A 228 10.65 0.59 -1.56
CA GLU A 228 12.06 0.43 -1.95
C GLU A 228 12.28 -0.83 -2.80
N TYR A 229 11.75 -1.99 -2.37
CA TYR A 229 11.74 -3.23 -3.14
C TYR A 229 11.09 -3.01 -4.50
N SER A 230 9.96 -2.30 -4.54
CA SER A 230 9.21 -2.03 -5.78
C SER A 230 10.02 -1.21 -6.78
N ILE A 231 10.74 -0.19 -6.29
CA ILE A 231 11.64 0.63 -7.10
C ILE A 231 12.81 -0.22 -7.62
N SER A 232 13.52 -0.93 -6.74
CA SER A 232 14.66 -1.78 -7.10
C SER A 232 14.30 -2.94 -8.03
N ARG A 233 13.06 -3.47 -7.96
CA ARG A 233 12.65 -4.66 -8.72
C ARG A 233 12.12 -4.35 -10.12
N TRP A 234 11.31 -3.29 -10.28
CA TRP A 234 10.63 -3.00 -11.55
C TRP A 234 11.08 -1.70 -12.23
N ASN A 235 11.84 -0.84 -11.53
CA ASN A 235 12.28 0.47 -12.02
C ASN A 235 11.13 1.30 -12.69
N PRO A 236 10.00 1.49 -11.99
CA PRO A 236 8.92 2.38 -12.44
C PRO A 236 9.43 3.82 -12.51
N LYS A 237 8.78 4.66 -13.32
CA LYS A 237 9.23 6.06 -13.53
C LYS A 237 8.32 7.11 -12.94
N VAL A 238 7.16 6.71 -12.43
CA VAL A 238 6.24 7.59 -11.69
C VAL A 238 5.94 6.95 -10.34
N LEU A 239 6.02 7.73 -9.26
CA LEU A 239 5.36 7.41 -7.99
C LEU A 239 4.39 8.55 -7.67
N VAL A 240 3.10 8.21 -7.50
CA VAL A 240 2.07 9.17 -7.08
C VAL A 240 1.70 8.94 -5.63
N VAL A 241 1.72 9.98 -4.80
CA VAL A 241 1.06 9.98 -3.49
C VAL A 241 -0.33 10.60 -3.66
N LEU A 242 -1.36 9.76 -3.57
CA LEU A 242 -2.76 10.11 -3.79
C LEU A 242 -3.48 10.29 -2.45
N ALA A 243 -3.75 11.54 -2.08
CA ALA A 243 -4.54 11.90 -0.91
C ALA A 243 -6.03 12.08 -1.28
N ASP A 244 -6.93 12.10 -0.30
CA ASP A 244 -8.38 12.23 -0.52
C ASP A 244 -8.89 13.58 -0.01
N SER A 245 -9.69 14.29 -0.83
CA SER A 245 -10.18 15.65 -0.55
C SER A 245 -10.88 15.75 0.82
N ASP A 246 -11.76 14.79 1.13
CA ASP A 246 -12.51 14.70 2.39
C ASP A 246 -11.90 13.67 3.38
N SER A 247 -10.57 13.52 3.42
CA SER A 247 -9.92 12.54 4.30
C SER A 247 -10.35 12.64 5.78
N LYS A 248 -11.01 11.58 6.27
CA LYS A 248 -11.40 11.43 7.69
C LYS A 248 -10.20 11.31 8.63
N ILE A 249 -9.05 10.86 8.12
CA ILE A 249 -7.82 10.69 8.89
C ILE A 249 -7.09 12.04 9.02
N VAL A 250 -7.08 12.87 7.98
CA VAL A 250 -6.59 14.25 8.05
C VAL A 250 -7.45 15.08 9.01
N ARG A 251 -8.79 14.94 8.97
CA ARG A 251 -9.70 15.57 9.95
C ARG A 251 -9.34 15.20 11.39
N ALA A 252 -9.26 13.89 11.69
CA ALA A 252 -8.91 13.42 13.03
C ALA A 252 -7.50 13.90 13.49
N ALA A 253 -6.56 14.09 12.58
CA ALA A 253 -5.26 14.68 12.90
C ALA A 253 -5.37 16.20 13.20
N ILE A 254 -6.19 16.96 12.48
CA ILE A 254 -6.46 18.38 12.77
C ILE A 254 -7.16 18.55 14.12
N ASP A 255 -8.08 17.65 14.45
CA ASP A 255 -8.79 17.61 15.74
C ASP A 255 -7.80 17.27 16.88
N GLN A 256 -6.89 16.29 16.69
CA GLN A 256 -5.79 16.00 17.61
C GLN A 256 -4.85 17.22 17.80
N VAL A 257 -4.46 17.92 16.73
CA VAL A 257 -3.66 19.17 16.78
C VAL A 257 -4.40 20.33 17.47
N SER A 258 -5.71 20.19 17.66
CA SER A 258 -6.54 21.19 18.34
C SER A 258 -6.88 20.79 19.79
N GLY A 259 -6.54 19.57 20.21
CA GLY A 259 -6.85 19.03 21.53
C GLY A 259 -8.28 18.48 21.64
N ASP A 260 -9.04 18.44 20.54
CA ASP A 260 -10.44 18.05 20.51
C ASP A 260 -10.64 16.52 20.64
N VAL A 261 -9.59 15.74 20.34
CA VAL A 261 -9.61 14.25 20.36
C VAL A 261 -8.32 13.71 20.97
N ILE A 262 -8.45 12.72 21.87
CA ILE A 262 -7.32 11.90 22.38
C ILE A 262 -7.41 10.50 21.73
N PRO A 263 -6.57 10.19 20.72
CA PRO A 263 -6.64 8.91 20.03
C PRO A 263 -6.04 7.72 20.80
N SER A 264 -6.62 6.54 20.57
CA SER A 264 -6.13 5.26 21.12
C SER A 264 -4.71 4.93 20.62
N PRO A 265 -3.96 4.02 21.26
CA PRO A 265 -2.58 3.72 20.86
C PRO A 265 -2.43 3.29 19.38
N PRO A 266 -3.30 2.43 18.80
CA PRO A 266 -3.24 2.13 17.36
C PRO A 266 -3.57 3.33 16.47
N GLN A 267 -4.47 4.22 16.90
CA GLN A 267 -4.82 5.44 16.15
C GLN A 267 -3.66 6.43 16.12
N ARG A 268 -2.99 6.67 17.26
CA ARG A 268 -1.77 7.49 17.35
C ARG A 268 -0.69 7.02 16.37
N GLY A 269 -0.52 5.70 16.23
CA GLY A 269 0.37 5.09 15.24
C GLY A 269 0.19 5.60 13.80
N VAL A 270 -1.03 5.99 13.41
CA VAL A 270 -1.30 6.66 12.12
C VAL A 270 -1.26 8.18 12.27
N LEU A 271 -2.05 8.71 13.20
CA LEU A 271 -2.35 10.14 13.28
C LEU A 271 -1.11 10.97 13.60
N ASP A 272 -0.21 10.52 14.46
CA ASP A 272 1.01 11.26 14.84
C ASP A 272 1.93 11.55 13.64
N ARG A 273 1.82 10.77 12.54
CA ARG A 273 2.55 11.00 11.28
C ARG A 273 1.84 12.01 10.37
N VAL A 274 0.51 11.97 10.31
CA VAL A 274 -0.34 12.96 9.58
C VAL A 274 -0.39 14.31 10.32
N MET A 275 -0.16 14.29 11.64
CA MET A 275 -0.16 15.44 12.54
C MET A 275 0.81 16.54 12.10
N VAL A 276 1.96 16.19 11.53
CA VAL A 276 2.95 17.17 11.01
C VAL A 276 2.34 18.02 9.89
N SER A 277 1.63 17.38 8.96
CA SER A 277 0.90 18.02 7.85
C SER A 277 -0.21 18.93 8.38
N ALA A 278 -0.99 18.44 9.35
CA ALA A 278 -2.06 19.21 10.00
C ALA A 278 -1.55 20.43 10.79
N MET A 279 -0.42 20.30 11.50
CA MET A 279 0.25 21.41 12.20
C MET A 279 0.74 22.46 11.20
N ARG A 280 1.47 22.05 10.14
CA ARG A 280 1.93 22.96 9.08
C ARG A 280 0.76 23.72 8.45
N ALA A 281 -0.33 23.03 8.11
CA ALA A 281 -1.52 23.64 7.53
C ALA A 281 -2.19 24.66 8.48
N LYS A 282 -2.39 24.29 9.75
CA LYS A 282 -2.95 25.18 10.78
C LYS A 282 -2.12 26.45 10.93
N MET A 283 -0.80 26.32 11.06
CA MET A 283 0.14 27.46 11.15
C MET A 283 0.10 28.36 9.91
N GLN A 284 0.09 27.79 8.70
CA GLN A 284 0.02 28.59 7.45
C GLN A 284 -1.31 29.32 7.28
N VAL A 285 -2.43 28.76 7.74
CA VAL A 285 -3.73 29.44 7.71
C VAL A 285 -3.82 30.52 8.79
N ASP A 286 -3.34 30.24 10.00
CA ASP A 286 -3.39 31.18 11.14
C ASP A 286 -2.46 32.38 10.95
N ASN A 287 -1.33 32.19 10.27
CA ASN A 287 -0.41 33.28 9.88
C ASN A 287 -0.88 34.06 8.64
N SER A 288 -2.03 33.73 8.03
CA SER A 288 -2.50 34.40 6.81
C SER A 288 -3.46 35.57 7.11
N GLU A 289 -3.10 36.78 6.68
CA GLU A 289 -3.81 38.04 6.97
C GLU A 289 -5.26 38.14 6.44
N LYS A 290 -5.71 37.14 5.67
CA LYS A 290 -7.05 37.12 5.06
C LYS A 290 -8.11 36.81 6.11
N LYS A 291 -8.95 37.80 6.44
CA LYS A 291 -10.17 37.61 7.24
C LYS A 291 -11.09 36.57 6.58
N ILE A 292 -11.22 35.41 7.20
CA ILE A 292 -12.08 34.30 6.78
C ILE A 292 -13.01 33.88 7.92
N THR A 293 -14.15 33.27 7.59
CA THR A 293 -15.08 32.75 8.60
C THR A 293 -14.49 31.51 9.31
N SER A 294 -15.00 31.17 10.49
CA SER A 294 -14.60 29.95 11.21
C SER A 294 -14.78 28.68 10.38
N ALA A 295 -15.86 28.60 9.59
CA ALA A 295 -16.10 27.52 8.64
C ALA A 295 -15.08 27.52 7.48
N GLY A 296 -14.84 28.68 6.86
CA GLY A 296 -13.84 28.83 5.79
C GLY A 296 -12.42 28.50 6.26
N ARG A 297 -12.09 28.84 7.51
CA ARG A 297 -10.83 28.44 8.16
C ARG A 297 -10.72 26.93 8.31
N LYS A 298 -11.76 26.24 8.81
CA LYS A 298 -11.74 24.77 8.92
C LYS A 298 -11.58 24.10 7.55
N LEU A 299 -12.29 24.56 6.52
CA LEU A 299 -12.16 24.04 5.15
C LEU A 299 -10.75 24.26 4.59
N LYS A 300 -10.20 25.47 4.70
CA LYS A 300 -8.84 25.77 4.21
C LYS A 300 -7.75 24.96 4.93
N ILE A 301 -7.89 24.74 6.24
CA ILE A 301 -6.95 23.87 7.00
C ILE A 301 -7.08 22.41 6.54
N GLN A 302 -8.30 21.91 6.30
CA GLN A 302 -8.52 20.55 5.79
C GLN A 302 -7.87 20.35 4.40
N GLN A 303 -8.12 21.25 3.45
CA GLN A 303 -7.55 21.18 2.09
C GLN A 303 -6.02 21.18 2.13
N LEU A 304 -5.45 22.20 2.78
CA LEU A 304 -4.01 22.38 2.88
C LEU A 304 -3.32 21.24 3.67
N ALA A 305 -3.99 20.66 4.68
CA ALA A 305 -3.46 19.49 5.40
C ALA A 305 -3.47 18.22 4.53
N THR A 306 -4.46 18.04 3.66
CA THR A 306 -4.51 16.95 2.68
C THR A 306 -3.37 17.09 1.66
N GLU A 307 -3.20 18.26 1.05
CA GLU A 307 -2.11 18.57 0.10
C GLU A 307 -0.73 18.39 0.74
N LEU A 308 -0.49 19.02 1.89
CA LEU A 308 0.77 18.92 2.63
C LEU A 308 1.06 17.51 3.13
N ASN A 309 0.05 16.63 3.29
CA ASN A 309 0.27 15.24 3.67
C ASN A 309 0.77 14.38 2.52
N ALA A 310 0.34 14.65 1.28
CA ALA A 310 0.94 14.04 0.09
C ALA A 310 2.40 14.49 -0.06
N PHE A 311 2.66 15.80 0.01
CA PHE A 311 4.02 16.35 -0.06
C PHE A 311 4.94 15.90 1.09
N TYR A 312 4.45 15.87 2.34
CA TYR A 312 5.24 15.39 3.48
C TYR A 312 5.56 13.88 3.39
N THR A 313 4.70 13.10 2.72
CA THR A 313 5.00 11.70 2.40
C THR A 313 6.13 11.57 1.37
N ILE A 314 6.18 12.46 0.37
CA ILE A 314 7.33 12.57 -0.55
C ILE A 314 8.60 12.98 0.21
N GLU A 315 8.54 13.92 1.16
CA GLU A 315 9.67 14.25 2.06
C GLU A 315 10.17 13.02 2.87
N GLN A 316 9.28 12.09 3.23
CA GLN A 316 9.71 10.88 3.94
C GLN A 316 10.34 9.86 2.99
N LEU A 317 9.80 9.69 1.78
CA LEU A 317 10.36 8.79 0.77
C LEU A 317 11.77 9.23 0.34
N MET A 318 11.99 10.54 0.18
CA MET A 318 13.29 11.13 -0.15
C MET A 318 14.39 10.95 0.92
N LYS A 319 14.11 10.26 2.04
CA LYS A 319 15.15 9.82 2.98
C LYS A 319 15.85 8.54 2.54
N SER A 320 15.18 7.68 1.75
CA SER A 320 15.76 6.42 1.27
C SER A 320 16.84 6.70 0.22
N ASP A 321 18.01 6.11 0.39
CA ASP A 321 19.06 6.11 -0.65
C ASP A 321 18.55 5.48 -1.96
N ILE A 322 17.67 4.48 -1.89
CA ILE A 322 17.11 3.81 -3.06
C ILE A 322 16.14 4.75 -3.80
N VAL A 323 15.30 5.49 -3.08
CA VAL A 323 14.41 6.50 -3.70
C VAL A 323 15.23 7.65 -4.26
N ARG A 324 16.17 8.21 -3.49
CA ARG A 324 17.03 9.32 -3.95
C ARG A 324 17.81 8.94 -5.19
N LYS A 325 18.41 7.75 -5.21
CA LYS A 325 19.10 7.22 -6.39
C LYS A 325 18.15 7.10 -7.58
N ALA A 326 16.95 6.54 -7.38
CA ALA A 326 16.02 6.36 -8.48
C ALA A 326 15.53 7.69 -9.07
N VAL A 327 15.39 8.74 -8.25
CA VAL A 327 15.07 10.10 -8.70
C VAL A 327 16.25 10.71 -9.49
N LEU A 328 17.48 10.59 -8.96
CA LEU A 328 18.68 11.21 -9.51
C LEU A 328 19.24 10.53 -10.78
N GLU A 329 19.31 9.20 -10.79
CA GLU A 329 20.01 8.42 -11.82
C GLU A 329 19.04 7.68 -12.76
N ASP A 330 17.92 7.18 -12.23
CA ASP A 330 16.95 6.41 -13.02
C ASP A 330 15.83 7.25 -13.64
N GLY A 331 15.61 8.49 -13.19
CA GLY A 331 14.51 9.34 -13.68
C GLY A 331 13.13 8.91 -13.18
N LEU A 332 13.02 8.55 -11.90
CA LEU A 332 11.75 8.42 -11.17
C LEU A 332 11.23 9.81 -10.77
N GLU A 333 10.08 10.23 -11.27
CA GLU A 333 9.39 11.44 -10.81
C GLU A 333 8.45 11.12 -9.63
N LEU A 334 8.44 11.97 -8.61
CA LEU A 334 7.61 11.84 -7.39
C LEU A 334 6.53 12.92 -7.36
N HIS A 335 5.27 12.53 -7.60
CA HIS A 335 4.15 13.46 -7.73
C HIS A 335 3.15 13.34 -6.58
N ALA A 336 2.57 14.47 -6.16
CA ALA A 336 1.41 14.53 -5.29
C ALA A 336 0.12 14.70 -6.10
N ALA A 337 -0.98 14.10 -5.63
CA ALA A 337 -2.29 14.23 -6.24
C ALA A 337 -3.41 14.15 -5.19
N VAL A 338 -4.57 14.74 -5.50
CA VAL A 338 -5.78 14.69 -4.67
C VAL A 338 -6.93 14.05 -5.45
N LEU A 339 -7.48 12.96 -4.92
CA LEU A 339 -8.72 12.35 -5.37
C LEU A 339 -9.91 13.06 -4.71
N ASP A 340 -10.86 13.53 -5.52
CA ASP A 340 -12.17 13.88 -5.02
C ASP A 340 -13.07 12.63 -4.88
N GLU A 341 -13.42 12.30 -3.63
CA GLU A 341 -14.21 11.10 -3.32
C GLU A 341 -15.67 11.12 -3.83
N GLN A 342 -16.17 12.25 -4.34
CA GLN A 342 -17.57 12.39 -4.80
C GLN A 342 -17.71 12.24 -6.32
N THR A 343 -16.80 12.87 -7.07
CA THR A 343 -16.75 12.89 -8.53
C THR A 343 -15.82 11.83 -9.12
N GLY A 344 -14.85 11.34 -8.34
CA GLY A 344 -13.79 10.45 -8.80
C GLY A 344 -12.65 11.16 -9.54
N ALA A 345 -12.68 12.49 -9.68
CA ALA A 345 -11.65 13.25 -10.37
C ALA A 345 -10.35 13.33 -9.55
N VAL A 346 -9.20 13.23 -10.22
CA VAL A 346 -7.87 13.37 -9.62
C VAL A 346 -7.20 14.65 -10.09
N GLU A 347 -6.97 15.57 -9.15
CA GLU A 347 -6.16 16.76 -9.37
C GLU A 347 -4.68 16.42 -9.13
N MET A 348 -3.85 16.54 -10.16
CA MET A 348 -2.40 16.36 -10.04
C MET A 348 -1.77 17.66 -9.53
N LEU A 349 -1.24 17.65 -8.29
CA LEU A 349 -0.54 18.80 -7.71
C LEU A 349 0.88 18.97 -8.28
N GLY A 350 1.45 17.89 -8.83
CA GLY A 350 2.80 17.87 -9.40
C GLY A 350 3.88 17.43 -8.41
N GLU A 351 5.13 17.71 -8.73
CA GLU A 351 6.29 17.38 -7.89
C GLU A 351 6.34 18.22 -6.60
N HIS A 352 7.13 17.77 -5.62
CA HIS A 352 7.34 18.53 -4.37
C HIS A 352 7.99 19.89 -4.66
N PRO A 353 7.41 21.04 -4.25
CA PRO A 353 7.93 22.37 -4.60
C PRO A 353 9.37 22.66 -4.16
N ALA A 354 9.90 21.91 -3.17
CA ALA A 354 11.28 22.00 -2.71
C ALA A 354 12.14 20.79 -3.12
N LEU A 355 11.73 20.00 -4.14
CA LEU A 355 12.42 18.76 -4.53
C LEU A 355 13.91 18.98 -4.83
N ALA A 356 14.27 20.05 -5.54
CA ALA A 356 15.69 20.41 -5.78
C ALA A 356 16.50 20.64 -4.48
N GLY A 357 15.84 21.12 -3.41
CA GLY A 357 16.44 21.27 -2.08
C GLY A 357 16.51 19.96 -1.29
N LEU A 358 15.54 19.05 -1.48
CA LEU A 358 15.54 17.70 -0.89
C LEU A 358 16.58 16.78 -1.53
N ILE A 359 16.84 16.95 -2.83
CA ILE A 359 17.89 16.23 -3.58
C ILE A 359 19.30 16.67 -3.14
N GLY A 360 19.47 17.96 -2.83
CA GLY A 360 20.78 18.58 -2.58
C GLY A 360 21.43 19.08 -3.86
N THR A 361 21.97 20.29 -3.84
CA THR A 361 22.43 21.00 -5.04
C THR A 361 23.82 20.56 -5.51
N GLU A 362 23.91 19.38 -6.13
CA GLU A 362 24.97 19.03 -7.09
C GLU A 362 24.41 18.52 -8.43
N LEU A 363 23.38 19.21 -8.95
CA LEU A 363 23.16 19.26 -10.40
C LEU A 363 24.32 20.06 -11.01
N LYS A 364 25.42 19.37 -11.33
CA LYS A 364 26.51 19.92 -12.12
C LYS A 364 26.01 20.19 -13.54
N SER A 365 26.02 21.46 -13.92
CA SER A 365 25.83 21.88 -15.30
C SER A 365 26.97 21.36 -16.17
N GLU A 366 26.62 20.75 -17.30
CA GLU A 366 27.48 20.74 -18.51
C GLU A 366 27.45 22.13 -19.18
#